data_AF-A0AAF6BHG6-F1
#
_entry.id   AF-A0AAF6BHG6-F1
#
_cell.length_a   1.000
_cell.length_b   1.000
_cell.length_c   1.000
_cell.angle_alpha   90.00
_cell.angle_beta   90.00
_cell.angle_gamma   90.00
#
_symmetry.space_group_name_H-M   'P 1'
#
loop_
_entity.id
_entity.type
_entity.pdbx_description
1 polymer ?
#
loop_
_entity_poly.entity_id
_entity_poly.type
_entity_poly.pdbx_seq_one_letter_code
_entity_poly.pdbx_strand_id
1 'polypeptide(L)'
;MMEGGRGARPYRTARFDEALKKQQHEEEMVEPEDAIKAHSGASTDEQEPFMGMKVRRRSSMFRLFKGDYIDAENNDQIRKLLTKQGDRQVLYAENVVKVTRKGKVARRILLITDMALYILDTQFYTMKRRVPLASIGKLCLSECSDNFFAVVVPSEYDTLFASARKTEIVTVLVDAFKKLSSQGETLTVEFSNKFEYYLDSEHVREVVTETVEGGVKTSFVDK
;
A
#
# COMPACT_ATOMS: atom_id res chain seq x y z
N MET A 1 35.81 1.27 -30.10
CA MET A 1 34.51 1.77 -29.63
C MET A 1 33.44 0.80 -30.08
N MET A 2 32.83 0.06 -29.15
CA MET A 2 31.49 -0.52 -29.30
C MET A 2 30.93 -0.70 -27.88
N GLU A 3 30.07 0.23 -27.47
CA GLU A 3 29.27 0.11 -26.25
C GLU A 3 28.17 -0.93 -26.48
N GLY A 4 28.27 -2.06 -25.77
CA GLY A 4 27.16 -3.01 -25.64
C GLY A 4 26.19 -2.52 -24.58
N GLY A 5 25.09 -1.90 -25.01
CA GLY A 5 23.99 -1.46 -24.15
C GLY A 5 23.46 -2.62 -23.29
N ARG A 6 23.50 -2.44 -21.97
CA ARG A 6 22.87 -3.36 -21.01
C ARG A 6 21.35 -3.20 -21.14
N GLY A 7 20.73 -4.06 -21.93
CA GLY A 7 19.27 -4.15 -22.01
C GLY A 7 18.65 -4.39 -20.63
N ALA A 8 17.70 -3.54 -20.26
CA ALA A 8 16.91 -3.68 -19.04
C ALA A 8 16.25 -5.06 -19.03
N ARG A 9 16.54 -5.88 -18.02
CA ARG A 9 15.81 -7.14 -17.83
C ARG A 9 14.46 -6.78 -17.19
N PRO A 10 13.32 -7.02 -17.85
CA PRO A 10 12.03 -6.74 -17.24
C PRO A 10 11.88 -7.59 -15.97
N TYR A 11 11.62 -6.94 -14.83
CA TYR A 11 11.28 -7.66 -13.60
C TYR A 11 9.96 -8.40 -13.83
N ARG A 12 10.00 -9.73 -13.73
CA ARG A 12 8.91 -10.61 -14.16
C ARG A 12 7.73 -10.50 -13.19
N THR A 13 6.61 -9.93 -13.66
CA THR A 13 5.31 -9.81 -12.98
C THR A 13 4.83 -11.07 -12.30
N ALA A 14 5.09 -12.23 -12.92
CA ALA A 14 4.61 -13.52 -12.44
C ALA A 14 4.94 -13.80 -10.96
N ARG A 15 6.09 -13.33 -10.45
CA ARG A 15 6.44 -13.50 -9.02
C ARG A 15 5.61 -12.63 -8.09
N PHE A 16 5.17 -11.46 -8.55
CA PHE A 16 4.28 -10.58 -7.79
C PHE A 16 2.85 -11.11 -7.81
N ASP A 17 2.39 -11.57 -8.97
CA ASP A 17 1.05 -12.17 -9.11
C ASP A 17 0.92 -13.44 -8.27
N GLU A 18 1.95 -14.29 -8.22
CA GLU A 18 1.97 -15.46 -7.35
C GLU A 18 1.94 -15.08 -5.87
N ALA A 19 2.69 -14.05 -5.47
CA ALA A 19 2.71 -13.57 -4.09
C ALA A 19 1.34 -13.01 -3.66
N LEU A 20 0.68 -12.26 -4.56
CA LEU A 20 -0.67 -11.72 -4.36
C LEU A 20 -1.72 -12.83 -4.33
N LYS A 21 -1.62 -13.84 -5.21
CA LYS A 21 -2.52 -15.02 -5.19
C LYS A 21 -2.38 -15.82 -3.89
N LYS A 22 -1.15 -16.02 -3.41
CA LYS A 22 -0.91 -16.66 -2.12
C LYS A 22 -1.50 -15.85 -0.96
N GLN A 23 -1.37 -14.52 -0.98
CA GLN A 23 -2.03 -13.67 0.01
C GLN A 23 -3.55 -13.80 -0.04
N GLN A 24 -4.16 -13.76 -1.23
CA GLN A 24 -5.61 -13.93 -1.39
C GLN A 24 -6.09 -15.30 -0.87
N HIS A 25 -5.37 -16.38 -1.19
CA HIS A 25 -5.72 -17.71 -0.70
C HIS A 25 -5.54 -17.85 0.82
N GLU A 26 -4.49 -17.27 1.40
CA GLU A 26 -4.29 -17.26 2.86
C GLU A 26 -5.40 -16.47 3.58
N GLU A 27 -5.95 -15.43 2.94
CA GLU A 27 -7.05 -14.63 3.49
C GLU A 27 -8.42 -15.30 3.38
N GLU A 28 -8.67 -16.07 2.32
CA GLU A 28 -9.92 -16.85 2.14
C GLU A 28 -10.01 -18.05 3.10
N MET A 29 -8.88 -18.48 3.66
CA MET A 29 -8.80 -19.56 4.65
C MET A 29 -9.06 -19.10 6.10
N VAL A 30 -9.27 -17.79 6.32
CA VAL A 30 -9.69 -17.26 7.64
C VAL A 30 -11.20 -17.45 7.78
N GLU A 31 -11.61 -18.25 8.76
CA GLU A 31 -13.02 -18.62 8.99
C GLU A 31 -13.93 -17.38 9.14
N PRO A 32 -15.18 -17.42 8.62
CA PRO A 32 -16.09 -16.27 8.56
C PRO A 32 -16.39 -15.62 9.92
N GLU A 33 -16.20 -16.34 11.01
CA GLU A 33 -16.57 -15.94 12.38
C GLU A 33 -15.65 -14.83 12.92
N ASP A 34 -14.39 -14.80 12.51
CA ASP A 34 -13.38 -13.81 12.94
C ASP A 34 -13.45 -12.48 12.16
N ALA A 35 -14.39 -12.36 11.21
CA ALA A 35 -14.49 -11.22 10.30
C ALA A 35 -15.29 -10.03 10.86
N ILE A 36 -15.94 -10.14 12.02
CA ILE A 36 -16.93 -9.16 12.46
C ILE A 36 -16.53 -8.47 13.77
N LYS A 37 -15.69 -7.44 13.65
CA LYS A 37 -15.75 -6.24 14.51
C LYS A 37 -15.53 -5.03 13.60
N ALA A 38 -16.62 -4.46 13.11
CA ALA A 38 -16.59 -3.28 12.27
C ALA A 38 -16.49 -2.02 13.14
N HIS A 39 -15.56 -1.11 12.82
CA HIS A 39 -15.71 0.29 13.19
C HIS A 39 -16.74 0.92 12.24
N SER A 40 -17.95 1.15 12.74
CA SER A 40 -19.04 1.78 11.99
C SER A 40 -18.72 3.25 11.70
N GLY A 41 -18.37 3.57 10.45
CA GLY A 41 -18.10 4.96 10.07
C GLY A 41 -17.92 5.25 8.58
N ALA A 42 -18.36 4.39 7.65
CA ALA A 42 -18.28 4.69 6.22
C ALA A 42 -19.67 5.05 5.67
N SER A 43 -19.96 6.35 5.56
CA SER A 43 -21.13 6.86 4.84
C SER A 43 -20.91 6.74 3.32
N THR A 44 -21.98 6.38 2.63
CA THR A 44 -22.11 6.36 1.16
C THR A 44 -22.15 7.78 0.62
N ASP A 45 -20.98 8.36 0.31
CA ASP A 45 -20.88 9.40 -0.72
C ASP A 45 -19.87 8.88 -1.74
N GLU A 46 -20.40 8.43 -2.87
CA GLU A 46 -19.67 7.70 -3.89
C GLU A 46 -18.43 8.49 -4.34
N GLN A 47 -17.22 7.93 -4.18
CA GLN A 47 -16.01 8.18 -5.01
C GLN A 47 -14.77 8.83 -4.37
N GLU A 48 -14.74 9.51 -3.23
CA GLU A 48 -13.44 10.02 -2.72
C GLU A 48 -12.63 8.93 -1.99
N PRO A 49 -11.31 8.74 -2.23
CA PRO A 49 -10.34 9.59 -2.95
C PRO A 49 -10.07 9.22 -4.44
N PHE A 50 -10.94 8.42 -5.05
CA PHE A 50 -10.73 7.87 -6.40
C PHE A 50 -11.43 8.64 -7.52
N MET A 51 -12.41 9.50 -7.21
CA MET A 51 -13.17 10.38 -8.12
C MET A 51 -13.58 9.72 -9.44
N GLY A 52 -13.93 8.42 -9.41
CA GLY A 52 -14.27 7.65 -10.62
C GLY A 52 -13.10 7.32 -11.56
N MET A 53 -11.87 7.81 -11.31
CA MET A 53 -10.70 7.62 -12.16
C MET A 53 -10.14 6.18 -12.13
N LYS A 54 -10.45 5.40 -11.09
CA LYS A 54 -9.88 4.05 -10.92
C LYS A 54 -10.86 2.93 -11.27
N VAL A 55 -10.46 2.05 -12.19
CA VAL A 55 -11.16 0.79 -12.46
C VAL A 55 -11.03 -0.15 -11.26
N ARG A 56 -12.15 -0.47 -10.62
CA ARG A 56 -12.19 -1.35 -9.44
C ARG A 56 -12.45 -2.80 -9.85
N ARG A 57 -11.83 -3.74 -9.13
CA ARG A 57 -12.19 -5.16 -9.26
C ARG A 57 -13.55 -5.39 -8.63
N ARG A 58 -14.34 -6.30 -9.20
CA ARG A 58 -15.68 -6.64 -8.68
C ARG A 58 -15.64 -7.05 -7.20
N SER A 59 -14.61 -7.81 -6.78
CA SER A 59 -14.41 -8.21 -5.38
C SER A 59 -14.12 -7.06 -4.42
N SER A 60 -13.66 -5.91 -4.93
CA SER A 60 -13.39 -4.72 -4.11
C SER A 60 -14.58 -3.75 -4.00
N MET A 61 -15.62 -3.91 -4.82
CA MET A 61 -16.76 -2.98 -4.83
C MET A 61 -17.74 -3.22 -3.68
N PHE A 62 -17.82 -4.46 -3.18
CA PHE A 62 -18.79 -4.86 -2.14
C PHE A 62 -18.14 -5.24 -0.81
N ARG A 63 -16.83 -4.99 -0.64
CA ARG A 63 -16.10 -5.36 0.57
C ARG A 63 -16.26 -4.26 1.62
N LEU A 64 -16.78 -4.63 2.79
CA LEU A 64 -16.78 -3.76 3.97
C LEU A 64 -15.34 -3.58 4.50
N PHE A 65 -14.99 -2.36 4.89
CA PHE A 65 -13.68 -2.05 5.47
C PHE A 65 -13.63 -2.57 6.92
N LYS A 66 -12.65 -3.43 7.23
CA LYS A 66 -12.40 -3.95 8.59
C LYS A 66 -11.38 -3.08 9.34
N GLY A 67 -10.42 -2.49 8.63
CA GLY A 67 -9.28 -1.79 9.23
C GLY A 67 -8.19 -2.76 9.69
N ASP A 68 -8.41 -3.49 10.79
CA ASP A 68 -7.41 -4.40 11.37
C ASP A 68 -7.60 -5.86 10.91
N TYR A 69 -6.73 -6.32 10.01
CA TYR A 69 -6.75 -7.67 9.43
C TYR A 69 -5.76 -8.63 10.08
N ILE A 70 -4.94 -8.18 11.02
CA ILE A 70 -3.92 -9.02 11.69
C ILE A 70 -4.08 -9.04 13.21
N ASP A 71 -5.17 -8.47 13.72
CA ASP A 71 -5.45 -8.31 15.14
C ASP A 71 -4.31 -7.58 15.87
N ALA A 72 -3.83 -6.50 15.24
CA ALA A 72 -2.73 -5.68 15.72
C ALA A 72 -2.99 -5.09 17.10
N GLU A 73 -4.24 -4.75 17.41
CA GLU A 73 -4.63 -4.21 18.73
C GLU A 73 -4.39 -5.20 19.88
N ASN A 74 -4.50 -6.51 19.63
CA ASN A 74 -4.26 -7.54 20.64
C ASN A 74 -2.81 -8.07 20.64
N ASN A 75 -1.97 -7.58 19.73
CA ASN A 75 -0.57 -7.99 19.67
C ASN A 75 0.32 -7.17 20.61
N ASP A 76 0.84 -7.80 21.66
CA ASP A 76 1.66 -7.13 22.69
C ASP A 76 2.92 -6.43 22.15
N GLN A 77 3.56 -6.96 21.10
CA GLN A 77 4.76 -6.33 20.52
C GLN A 77 4.38 -5.04 19.79
N ILE A 78 3.28 -5.06 19.03
CA ILE A 78 2.76 -3.87 18.35
C ILE A 78 2.29 -2.84 19.39
N ARG A 79 1.52 -3.24 20.41
CA ARG A 79 1.05 -2.32 21.46
C ARG A 79 2.22 -1.62 22.17
N LYS A 80 3.26 -2.36 22.54
CA LYS A 80 4.47 -1.80 23.17
C LYS A 80 5.19 -0.83 22.22
N LEU A 81 5.29 -1.18 20.94
CA LEU A 81 5.86 -0.31 19.92
C LEU A 81 5.07 1.00 19.81
N LEU A 82 3.75 0.95 19.66
CA LEU A 82 2.89 2.12 19.50
C LEU A 82 2.91 3.00 20.76
N THR A 83 2.83 2.40 21.94
CA THR A 83 2.97 3.10 23.22
C THR A 83 4.28 3.88 23.30
N LYS A 84 5.39 3.29 22.84
CA LYS A 84 6.71 3.95 22.82
C LYS A 84 6.76 5.13 21.83
N GLN A 85 6.00 5.07 20.74
CA GLN A 85 5.96 6.13 19.72
C GLN A 85 4.91 7.22 20.03
N GLY A 86 4.04 6.99 21.01
CA GLY A 86 2.98 7.92 21.39
C GLY A 86 1.74 7.86 20.48
N ASP A 87 1.63 6.82 19.65
CA ASP A 87 0.50 6.56 18.78
C ASP A 87 -0.64 5.95 19.59
N ARG A 88 -1.89 6.38 19.34
CA ARG A 88 -3.03 6.07 20.22
C ARG A 88 -4.00 5.08 19.63
N GLN A 89 -4.08 5.04 18.31
CA GLN A 89 -5.10 4.25 17.61
C GLN A 89 -4.50 3.52 16.42
N VAL A 90 -4.84 2.23 16.28
CA VAL A 90 -4.65 1.50 15.03
C VAL A 90 -5.82 1.81 14.12
N LEU A 91 -5.55 2.32 12.94
CA LEU A 91 -6.58 2.61 11.92
C LEU A 91 -6.65 1.51 10.87
N TYR A 92 -5.51 0.89 10.56
CA TYR A 92 -5.43 -0.20 9.59
C TYR A 92 -4.22 -1.07 9.85
N ALA A 93 -4.34 -2.38 9.66
CA ALA A 93 -3.20 -3.30 9.71
C ALA A 93 -3.40 -4.50 8.78
N GLU A 94 -2.43 -4.77 7.90
CA GLU A 94 -2.49 -5.88 6.93
C GLU A 94 -1.08 -6.41 6.62
N ASN A 95 -0.98 -7.69 6.26
CA ASN A 95 0.19 -8.22 5.56
C ASN A 95 0.16 -7.76 4.09
N VAL A 96 1.15 -6.97 3.68
CA VAL A 96 1.30 -6.47 2.31
C VAL A 96 2.56 -7.02 1.64
N VAL A 97 2.59 -6.92 0.31
CA VAL A 97 3.82 -7.10 -0.45
C VAL A 97 4.52 -5.75 -0.62
N LYS A 98 5.77 -5.65 -0.21
CA LYS A 98 6.68 -4.54 -0.51
C LYS A 98 7.61 -4.92 -1.66
N VAL A 99 7.78 -4.03 -2.64
CA VAL A 99 8.80 -4.16 -3.67
C VAL A 99 10.11 -3.58 -3.14
N THR A 100 11.12 -4.44 -2.94
CA THR A 100 12.42 -4.00 -2.42
C THR A 100 13.24 -3.25 -3.48
N ARG A 101 14.30 -2.55 -3.04
CA ARG A 101 15.26 -1.88 -3.94
C ARG A 101 15.80 -2.83 -5.01
N LYS A 102 16.08 -4.08 -4.65
CA LYS A 102 16.55 -5.14 -5.57
C LYS A 102 15.45 -5.73 -6.48
N GLY A 103 14.26 -5.12 -6.52
CA GLY A 103 13.10 -5.60 -7.30
C GLY A 103 12.52 -6.93 -6.80
N LYS A 104 12.88 -7.37 -5.59
CA LYS A 104 12.33 -8.58 -4.98
C LYS A 104 11.07 -8.27 -4.20
N VAL A 105 10.12 -9.21 -4.21
CA VAL A 105 8.96 -9.26 -3.32
C VAL A 105 9.43 -9.50 -1.88
N ALA A 106 8.94 -8.70 -0.94
CA ALA A 106 9.10 -8.94 0.49
C ALA A 106 7.75 -8.77 1.20
N ARG A 107 7.32 -9.78 1.97
CA ARG A 107 6.13 -9.66 2.83
C ARG A 107 6.44 -8.78 4.04
N ARG A 108 5.56 -7.84 4.35
CA ARG A 108 5.69 -6.89 5.48
C ARG A 108 4.31 -6.65 6.07
N ILE A 109 4.26 -6.28 7.34
CA ILE A 109 3.05 -5.70 7.90
C ILE A 109 3.06 -4.21 7.56
N LEU A 110 1.97 -3.74 6.95
CA LEU A 110 1.66 -2.33 6.84
C LEU A 110 0.65 -1.98 7.92
N LEU A 111 1.06 -1.10 8.83
CA LEU A 111 0.25 -0.66 9.97
C LEU A 111 0.10 0.86 9.86
N ILE A 112 -1.13 1.36 9.89
CA ILE A 112 -1.45 2.79 9.84
C ILE A 112 -2.11 3.15 11.16
N THR A 113 -1.63 4.23 11.78
CA THR A 113 -2.16 4.80 13.03
C THR A 113 -2.68 6.21 12.80
N ASP A 114 -3.12 6.85 13.88
CA ASP A 114 -3.47 8.27 13.91
C ASP A 114 -2.27 9.22 13.62
N MET A 115 -1.03 8.73 13.70
CA MET A 115 0.18 9.58 13.60
C MET A 115 1.16 9.15 12.50
N ALA A 116 1.23 7.86 12.16
CA ALA A 116 2.24 7.35 11.23
C ALA A 116 1.82 6.07 10.49
N LEU A 117 2.49 5.84 9.35
CA LEU A 117 2.55 4.56 8.66
C LEU A 117 3.79 3.80 9.13
N TYR A 118 3.62 2.53 9.46
CA TYR A 118 4.67 1.62 9.89
C TYR A 118 4.84 0.47 8.91
N ILE A 119 6.09 0.10 8.68
CA ILE A 119 6.47 -1.12 7.98
C ILE A 119 7.13 -2.03 9.01
N LEU A 120 6.48 -3.14 9.35
CA LEU A 120 7.00 -4.11 10.31
C LEU A 120 7.40 -5.43 9.62
N ASP A 121 8.28 -6.16 10.29
CA ASP A 121 8.57 -7.55 9.99
C ASP A 121 7.38 -8.46 10.31
N THR A 122 7.08 -9.45 9.47
CA THR A 122 5.95 -10.36 9.68
C THR A 122 6.22 -11.44 10.73
N GLN A 123 7.48 -11.75 11.04
CA GLN A 123 7.84 -12.81 11.99
C GLN A 123 7.95 -12.28 13.41
N PHE A 124 8.60 -11.13 13.58
CA PHE A 124 8.91 -10.58 14.90
C PHE A 124 8.27 -9.23 15.19
N TYR A 125 7.36 -8.74 14.32
CA TYR A 125 6.69 -7.44 14.47
C TYR A 125 7.66 -6.25 14.64
N THR A 126 8.93 -6.43 14.28
CA THR A 126 9.97 -5.44 14.48
C THR A 126 9.81 -4.31 13.49
N MET A 127 9.82 -3.07 13.98
CA MET A 127 9.73 -1.87 13.15
C MET A 127 10.94 -1.76 12.20
N LYS A 128 10.67 -1.85 10.89
CA LYS A 128 11.66 -1.64 9.83
C LYS A 128 11.68 -0.20 9.34
N ARG A 129 10.53 0.48 9.37
CA ARG A 129 10.38 1.89 9.04
C ARG A 129 9.15 2.47 9.73
N ARG A 130 9.24 3.74 10.12
CA ARG A 130 8.12 4.59 10.52
C ARG A 130 8.13 5.81 9.60
N VAL A 131 6.98 6.16 9.05
CA VAL A 131 6.77 7.34 8.20
C VAL A 131 5.66 8.16 8.86
N PRO A 132 5.97 9.32 9.47
CA PRO A 132 4.93 10.22 9.98
C PRO A 132 3.95 10.57 8.86
N LEU A 133 2.65 10.60 9.15
CA LEU A 133 1.65 10.90 8.11
C LEU A 133 1.89 12.26 7.48
N ALA A 134 2.27 13.26 8.28
CA ALA A 134 2.62 14.60 7.81
C ALA A 134 3.85 14.65 6.87
N SER A 135 4.66 13.59 6.81
CA SER A 135 5.80 13.49 5.90
C SER A 135 5.44 12.84 4.55
N ILE A 136 4.24 12.28 4.42
CA ILE A 136 3.76 11.69 3.16
C ILE A 136 3.33 12.84 2.25
N GLY A 137 3.98 12.96 1.09
CA GLY A 137 3.67 14.01 0.12
C GLY A 137 2.49 13.64 -0.77
N LYS A 138 2.48 12.40 -1.26
CA LYS A 138 1.41 11.89 -2.13
C LYS A 138 1.37 10.37 -2.18
N LEU A 139 0.27 9.84 -2.71
CA LEU A 139 0.13 8.45 -3.11
C LEU A 139 0.04 8.38 -4.64
N CYS A 140 0.75 7.43 -5.25
CA CYS A 140 0.67 7.20 -6.70
C CYS A 140 0.06 5.83 -6.98
N LEU A 141 -0.92 5.79 -7.88
CA LEU A 141 -1.63 4.58 -8.29
C LEU A 141 -1.85 4.57 -9.80
N SER A 142 -2.03 3.38 -10.38
CA SER A 142 -2.53 3.29 -11.77
C SER A 142 -4.04 3.49 -11.83
N GLU A 143 -4.57 3.85 -13.00
CA GLU A 143 -6.01 3.89 -13.27
C GLU A 143 -6.60 2.48 -13.47
N CYS A 144 -5.73 1.50 -13.72
CA CYS A 144 -6.10 0.13 -13.99
C CYS A 144 -6.49 -0.64 -12.71
N SER A 145 -7.05 -1.85 -12.93
CA SER A 145 -7.41 -2.79 -11.86
C SER A 145 -6.21 -3.60 -11.35
N ASP A 146 -5.06 -2.95 -11.14
CA ASP A 146 -3.85 -3.52 -10.56
C ASP A 146 -3.89 -3.51 -9.01
N ASN A 147 -2.81 -3.88 -8.33
CA ASN A 147 -2.72 -3.91 -6.84
C ASN A 147 -1.68 -2.96 -6.26
N PHE A 148 -0.94 -2.25 -7.11
CA PHE A 148 0.19 -1.44 -6.69
C PHE A 148 -0.24 -0.04 -6.26
N PHE A 149 0.50 0.48 -5.29
CA PHE A 149 0.45 1.88 -4.89
C PHE A 149 1.82 2.26 -4.32
N ALA A 150 2.29 3.47 -4.64
CA ALA A 150 3.49 4.03 -4.05
C ALA A 150 3.14 5.07 -2.99
N VAL A 151 3.88 5.02 -1.88
CA VAL A 151 3.88 6.07 -0.85
C VAL A 151 5.10 6.94 -1.11
N VAL A 152 4.86 8.21 -1.49
CA VAL A 152 5.92 9.18 -1.79
C VAL A 152 6.25 9.99 -0.55
N VAL A 153 7.53 10.02 -0.18
CA VAL A 153 8.03 10.70 1.03
C VAL A 153 9.12 11.68 0.61
N PRO A 154 8.78 12.96 0.34
CA PRO A 154 9.70 13.93 -0.25
C PRO A 154 11.00 14.15 0.54
N SER A 155 10.96 13.96 1.86
CA SER A 155 12.11 14.13 2.73
C SER A 155 13.07 12.94 2.76
N GLU A 156 12.71 11.80 2.13
CA GLU A 156 13.48 10.56 2.19
C GLU A 156 13.38 9.77 0.86
N TYR A 157 12.90 8.52 0.94
CA TYR A 157 12.72 7.59 -0.16
C TYR A 157 11.29 7.04 -0.16
N ASP A 158 10.83 6.65 -1.33
CA ASP A 158 9.48 6.16 -1.57
C ASP A 158 9.38 4.66 -1.31
N THR A 159 8.16 4.15 -1.19
CA THR A 159 7.95 2.70 -1.11
C THR A 159 6.77 2.27 -1.96
N LEU A 160 7.04 1.32 -2.85
CA LEU A 160 6.01 0.64 -3.63
C LEU A 160 5.51 -0.60 -2.90
N PHE A 161 4.19 -0.66 -2.72
CA PHE A 161 3.47 -1.78 -2.14
C PHE A 161 2.52 -2.41 -3.15
N ALA A 162 2.10 -3.64 -2.86
CA ALA A 162 0.98 -4.28 -3.50
C ALA A 162 0.05 -4.89 -2.45
N SER A 163 -1.25 -4.63 -2.58
CA SER A 163 -2.31 -5.21 -1.73
C SER A 163 -3.62 -5.34 -2.50
N ALA A 164 -4.36 -6.42 -2.26
CA ALA A 164 -5.72 -6.58 -2.76
C ALA A 164 -6.70 -5.56 -2.13
N ARG A 165 -6.37 -5.05 -0.94
CA ARG A 165 -7.10 -4.04 -0.18
C ARG A 165 -6.58 -2.62 -0.41
N LYS A 166 -5.80 -2.38 -1.47
CA LYS A 166 -5.22 -1.04 -1.78
C LYS A 166 -6.21 0.11 -1.67
N THR A 167 -7.49 -0.10 -1.96
CA THR A 167 -8.48 0.99 -1.91
C THR A 167 -8.80 1.40 -0.49
N GLU A 168 -8.89 0.43 0.42
CA GLU A 168 -9.06 0.69 1.85
C GLU A 168 -7.82 1.37 2.44
N ILE A 169 -6.62 0.89 2.08
CA ILE A 169 -5.35 1.51 2.51
C ILE A 169 -5.30 2.99 2.14
N VAL A 170 -5.60 3.32 0.89
CA VAL A 170 -5.59 4.70 0.40
C VAL A 170 -6.66 5.53 1.11
N THR A 171 -7.89 5.02 1.25
CA THR A 171 -8.95 5.73 1.98
C THR A 171 -8.55 6.01 3.43
N VAL A 172 -8.02 5.00 4.15
CA VAL A 172 -7.56 5.18 5.53
C VAL A 172 -6.43 6.22 5.62
N LEU A 173 -5.47 6.21 4.69
CA LEU A 173 -4.38 7.19 4.68
C LEU A 173 -4.89 8.62 4.44
N VAL A 174 -5.81 8.79 3.49
CA VAL A 174 -6.41 10.11 3.19
C VAL A 174 -7.20 10.61 4.40
N ASP A 175 -8.02 9.76 5.01
CA ASP A 175 -8.82 10.12 6.18
C ASP A 175 -7.94 10.44 7.40
N ALA A 176 -6.90 9.64 7.65
CA ALA A 176 -5.97 9.85 8.75
C ALA A 176 -5.18 11.14 8.56
N PHE A 177 -4.70 11.42 7.34
CA PHE A 177 -4.00 12.66 7.01
C PHE A 177 -4.90 13.88 7.21
N LYS A 178 -6.14 13.83 6.72
CA LYS A 178 -7.13 14.90 6.88
C LYS A 178 -7.44 15.19 8.35
N LYS A 179 -7.53 14.15 9.19
CA LYS A 179 -7.73 14.29 10.65
C LYS A 179 -6.51 14.87 11.36
N LEU A 180 -5.30 14.60 10.86
CA LEU A 180 -4.06 15.14 11.41
C LEU A 180 -3.83 16.60 11.00
N SER A 181 -4.25 16.99 9.79
CA SER A 181 -4.09 18.36 9.30
C SER A 181 -5.12 19.32 9.90
N SER A 182 -4.66 20.24 10.75
CA SER A 182 -5.49 21.31 11.33
C SER A 182 -6.04 22.28 10.28
N GLN A 183 -5.50 22.27 9.06
CA GLN A 183 -5.83 23.23 7.99
C GLN A 183 -6.78 22.65 6.92
N GLY A 184 -7.27 21.42 7.11
CA GLY A 184 -8.15 20.77 6.14
C GLY A 184 -7.45 20.35 4.86
N GLU A 185 -6.12 20.26 4.87
CA GLU A 185 -5.35 19.73 3.74
C GLU A 185 -5.70 18.24 3.55
N THR A 186 -5.72 17.82 2.29
CA THR A 186 -5.97 16.42 1.92
C THR A 186 -4.69 15.84 1.35
N LEU A 187 -4.47 14.56 1.62
CA LEU A 187 -3.36 13.82 1.03
C LEU A 187 -3.60 13.67 -0.48
N THR A 188 -2.68 14.18 -1.28
CA THR A 188 -2.75 14.07 -2.74
C THR A 188 -2.70 12.60 -3.19
N VAL A 189 -3.65 12.19 -4.02
CA VAL A 189 -3.69 10.88 -4.67
C VAL A 189 -3.60 11.07 -6.18
N GLU A 190 -2.48 10.70 -6.77
CA GLU A 190 -2.23 10.78 -8.20
C GLU A 190 -2.53 9.46 -8.90
N PHE A 191 -3.34 9.54 -9.96
CA PHE A 191 -3.58 8.43 -10.86
C PHE A 191 -2.79 8.62 -12.15
N SER A 192 -1.95 7.65 -12.46
CA SER A 192 -1.27 7.58 -13.75
C SER A 192 -0.89 6.14 -14.05
N ASN A 193 -1.11 5.72 -15.29
CA ASN A 193 -0.64 4.42 -15.76
C ASN A 193 0.89 4.36 -15.89
N LYS A 194 1.59 5.49 -15.72
CA LYS A 194 3.05 5.58 -15.62
C LYS A 194 3.45 6.52 -14.49
N PHE A 195 4.09 6.01 -13.45
CA PHE A 195 4.58 6.84 -12.35
C PHE A 195 5.93 6.36 -11.86
N GLU A 196 6.73 7.32 -11.40
CA GLU A 196 8.05 7.07 -10.84
C GLU A 196 7.98 7.00 -9.32
N TYR A 197 8.91 6.25 -8.72
CA TYR A 197 9.16 6.30 -7.29
C TYR A 197 10.66 6.17 -7.01
N TYR A 198 11.12 6.93 -6.03
CA TYR A 198 12.53 7.09 -5.69
C TYR A 198 12.92 6.07 -4.62
N LEU A 199 13.80 5.14 -4.95
CA LEU A 199 14.31 4.14 -4.00
C LEU A 199 15.35 4.75 -3.04
N ASP A 200 16.03 5.79 -3.51
CA ASP A 200 16.93 6.70 -2.80
C ASP A 200 17.24 7.88 -3.75
N SER A 201 18.24 8.70 -3.42
CA SER A 201 18.64 9.89 -4.21
C SER A 201 19.19 9.57 -5.60
N GLU A 202 19.61 8.33 -5.86
CA GLU A 202 20.27 7.94 -7.11
C GLU A 202 19.44 6.95 -7.93
N HIS A 203 18.55 6.20 -7.29
CA HIS A 203 17.85 5.08 -7.93
C HIS A 203 16.36 5.40 -8.07
N VAL A 204 15.92 5.56 -9.31
CA VAL A 204 14.51 5.77 -9.65
C VAL A 204 13.98 4.54 -10.38
N ARG A 205 12.73 4.19 -10.09
CA ARG A 205 12.03 3.14 -10.83
C ARG A 205 10.68 3.64 -11.29
N GLU A 206 10.37 3.36 -12.55
CA GLU A 206 9.07 3.64 -13.14
C GLU A 206 8.20 2.38 -13.10
N VAL A 207 6.95 2.57 -12.69
CA VAL A 207 5.87 1.59 -12.79
C VAL A 207 5.06 1.93 -14.02
N VAL A 208 4.93 0.98 -14.95
CA VAL A 208 4.12 1.14 -16.17
C VAL A 208 3.01 0.10 -16.12
N THR A 209 1.76 0.54 -16.25
CA THR A 209 0.58 -0.33 -16.22
C THR A 209 -0.19 -0.20 -17.52
N GLU A 210 -0.55 -1.33 -18.11
CA GLU A 210 -1.22 -1.41 -19.40
C GLU A 210 -2.39 -2.39 -19.33
N THR A 211 -3.55 -2.01 -19.86
CA THR A 211 -4.64 -2.95 -20.10
C THR A 211 -4.25 -3.84 -21.27
N VAL A 212 -4.31 -5.15 -21.07
CA VAL A 212 -4.01 -6.17 -22.09
C VAL A 212 -5.19 -7.12 -22.23
N GLU A 213 -5.20 -7.91 -23.31
CA GLU A 213 -6.21 -8.96 -23.47
C GLU A 213 -6.20 -9.89 -22.25
N GLY A 214 -7.33 -10.00 -21.56
CA GLY A 214 -7.50 -10.83 -20.36
C GLY A 214 -7.04 -10.21 -19.03
N GLY A 215 -6.62 -8.94 -18.97
CA GLY A 215 -6.35 -8.29 -17.69
C GLY A 215 -5.48 -7.04 -17.73
N VAL A 216 -4.62 -6.91 -16.73
CA VAL A 216 -3.71 -5.77 -16.55
C VAL A 216 -2.29 -6.29 -16.44
N LYS A 217 -1.36 -5.67 -17.16
CA LYS A 217 0.07 -5.94 -17.10
C LYS A 217 0.77 -4.76 -16.45
N THR A 218 1.60 -5.02 -15.43
CA THR A 218 2.40 -3.98 -14.75
C THR A 218 3.88 -4.27 -14.90
N SER A 219 4.67 -3.42 -15.55
CA SER A 219 6.12 -3.56 -15.66
C SER A 219 6.86 -2.56 -14.78
N PHE A 220 8.12 -2.90 -14.47
CA PHE A 220 9.02 -2.09 -13.67
C PHE A 220 10.29 -1.81 -14.48
N VAL A 221 10.64 -0.52 -14.60
CA VAL A 221 11.79 -0.05 -15.37
C VAL A 221 12.70 0.75 -14.44
N ASP A 222 13.95 0.30 -14.25
CA ASP A 222 14.97 1.09 -13.56
C ASP A 222 15.41 2.24 -14.50
N LYS A 223 15.42 3.49 -14.02
CA LYS A 223 15.85 4.68 -14.76
C LYS A 223 17.26 5.10 -14.39
#